data_AF-O96334-F1
#
_entry.id   AF-O96334-F1
#
_cell.length_a   1.000
_cell.length_b   1.000
_cell.length_c   1.000
_cell.angle_alpha   90.00
_cell.angle_beta   90.00
_cell.angle_gamma   90.00
#
_symmetry.space_group_name_H-M   'P 1'
#
loop_
_entity.id
_entity.type
_entity.pdbx_description
1 polymer ?
#
loop_
_entity_poly.entity_id
_entity_poly.type
_entity_poly.pdbx_seq_one_letter_code
_entity_poly.pdbx_strand_id
1 'polypeptide(L)'
;MVKYSVASILLVFVAVDCDDRELVRLQIGVKKRADNCEIRSRKGDIINVPYVGMLEDGTEFDSSRSRNNPFIFTLGMGQVIKGWDQGLLNMCEGEQRRLAIPSDLAYGISGSPPKIPPDTSLKFDIELLKIEPEADL
;
A
#
# COMPACT_ATOMS: atom_id res chain seq x y z
N MET A 1 -14.72 -57.78 41.29
CA MET A 1 -15.59 -56.84 40.54
C MET A 1 -15.52 -55.48 41.23
N VAL A 2 -14.70 -54.56 40.73
CA VAL A 2 -14.64 -53.16 41.20
C VAL A 2 -14.90 -52.30 39.97
N LYS A 3 -15.95 -51.49 40.02
CA LYS A 3 -16.47 -50.68 38.91
C LYS A 3 -15.58 -49.45 38.73
N TYR A 4 -14.94 -49.28 37.58
CA TYR A 4 -14.25 -48.04 37.22
C TYR A 4 -15.28 -47.02 36.74
N SER A 5 -15.45 -45.94 37.51
CA SER A 5 -16.24 -44.77 37.09
C SER A 5 -15.37 -43.89 36.19
N VAL A 6 -15.56 -44.02 34.88
CA VAL A 6 -14.95 -43.14 33.88
C VAL A 6 -15.74 -41.84 33.86
N ALA A 7 -15.21 -40.78 34.47
CA ALA A 7 -15.72 -39.43 34.34
C ALA A 7 -15.17 -38.83 33.03
N SER A 8 -16.02 -38.73 32.01
CA SER A 8 -15.70 -38.10 30.74
C SER A 8 -15.51 -36.59 30.92
N ILE A 9 -14.26 -36.14 30.87
CA ILE A 9 -13.92 -34.72 30.73
C ILE A 9 -14.02 -34.38 29.24
N LEU A 10 -15.09 -33.68 28.85
CA LEU A 10 -15.21 -33.07 27.54
C LEU A 10 -14.25 -31.87 27.48
N LEU A 11 -13.11 -32.07 26.84
CA LEU A 11 -12.13 -31.05 26.52
C LEU A 11 -12.70 -30.22 25.36
N VAL A 12 -13.31 -29.07 25.67
CA VAL A 12 -13.68 -28.08 24.65
C VAL A 12 -12.38 -27.44 24.19
N PHE A 13 -11.87 -27.90 23.05
CA PHE A 13 -10.86 -27.17 22.29
C PHE A 13 -11.53 -25.89 21.79
N VAL A 14 -11.27 -24.78 22.47
CA VAL A 14 -11.49 -23.46 21.88
C VAL A 14 -10.45 -23.37 20.76
N ALA A 15 -10.87 -23.64 19.52
CA ALA A 15 -10.10 -23.24 18.36
C ALA A 15 -10.08 -21.72 18.36
N VAL A 16 -9.02 -21.16 18.95
CA VAL A 16 -8.60 -19.81 18.61
C VAL A 16 -7.99 -19.95 17.23
N ASP A 17 -8.80 -19.74 16.20
CA ASP A 17 -8.27 -19.42 14.87
C ASP A 17 -7.58 -18.07 15.00
N CYS A 18 -6.33 -18.10 15.46
CA CYS A 18 -5.39 -17.01 15.24
C CYS A 18 -5.20 -16.97 13.72
N ASP A 19 -5.91 -16.05 13.08
CA ASP A 19 -5.66 -15.59 11.72
C ASP A 19 -4.21 -15.08 11.67
N ASP A 20 -3.28 -16.01 11.47
CA ASP A 20 -1.87 -15.77 11.16
C ASP A 20 -1.80 -15.27 9.71
N ARG A 21 -2.46 -14.14 9.44
CA ARG A 21 -2.12 -13.33 8.27
C ARG A 21 -0.73 -12.80 8.55
N GLU A 22 0.27 -13.51 8.01
CA GLU A 22 1.61 -12.99 7.79
C GLU A 22 1.44 -11.52 7.42
N LEU A 23 1.91 -10.62 8.29
CA LEU A 23 1.72 -9.18 8.10
C LEU A 23 2.36 -8.82 6.76
N VAL A 24 1.57 -8.81 5.68
CA VAL A 24 2.03 -8.41 4.37
C VAL A 24 2.34 -6.93 4.51
N ARG A 25 3.63 -6.60 4.62
CA ARG A 25 4.07 -5.22 4.79
C ARG A 25 4.10 -4.55 3.44
N LEU A 26 3.92 -3.23 3.46
CA LEU A 26 4.22 -2.40 2.30
C LEU A 26 5.65 -2.69 1.82
N GLN A 27 5.79 -3.09 0.56
CA GLN A 27 7.09 -3.29 -0.07
C GLN A 27 7.40 -2.11 -0.98
N ILE A 28 8.59 -1.51 -0.81
CA ILE A 28 9.04 -0.35 -1.56
C ILE A 28 10.26 -0.77 -2.39
N GLY A 29 10.08 -0.92 -3.70
CA GLY A 29 11.16 -1.17 -4.65
C GLY A 29 11.55 0.10 -5.39
N VAL A 30 12.85 0.41 -5.50
CA VAL A 30 13.34 1.53 -6.33
C VAL A 30 13.65 1.00 -7.73
N LYS A 31 12.92 1.46 -8.75
CA LYS A 31 13.13 1.11 -10.16
C LYS A 31 14.22 1.95 -10.82
N LYS A 32 14.26 3.24 -10.48
CA LYS A 32 15.23 4.20 -10.99
C LYS A 32 15.58 5.17 -9.88
N ARG A 33 16.87 5.39 -9.63
CA ARG A 33 17.36 6.44 -8.72
C ARG A 33 17.52 7.75 -9.48
N ALA A 34 17.35 8.87 -8.79
CA ALA A 34 17.71 10.18 -9.31
C ALA A 34 19.24 10.35 -9.29
N ASP A 35 19.78 11.05 -10.28
CA ASP A 35 21.21 11.33 -10.39
C ASP A 35 21.68 12.36 -9.34
N ASN A 36 20.83 13.36 -9.06
CA ASN A 36 21.02 14.34 -7.99
C ASN A 36 19.78 14.38 -7.11
N CYS A 37 19.97 14.45 -5.79
CA CYS A 37 18.88 14.41 -4.82
C CYS A 37 19.14 15.39 -3.68
N GLU A 38 18.90 16.66 -3.97
CA GLU A 38 19.03 17.74 -3.00
C GLU A 38 17.78 17.86 -2.12
N ILE A 39 16.60 17.71 -2.73
CA ILE A 39 15.31 17.76 -2.04
C ILE A 39 14.71 16.36 -2.03
N ARG A 40 14.18 15.96 -0.87
CA ARG A 40 13.47 14.71 -0.67
C ARG A 40 12.05 14.98 -0.22
N SER A 41 11.11 14.22 -0.75
CA SER A 41 9.71 14.31 -0.37
C SER A 41 9.53 14.04 1.12
N ARG A 42 8.84 14.95 1.81
CA ARG A 42 8.46 14.84 3.21
C ARG A 42 6.95 15.00 3.34
N LYS A 43 6.43 14.63 4.52
CA LYS A 43 5.03 14.88 4.87
C LYS A 43 4.74 16.39 4.75
N GLY A 44 3.62 16.73 4.13
CA GLY A 44 3.19 18.11 3.89
C GLY A 44 3.50 18.63 2.49
N ASP A 45 4.50 18.06 1.81
CA ASP A 45 4.84 18.48 0.45
C ASP A 45 3.71 18.17 -0.54
N ILE A 46 3.52 19.07 -1.50
CA ILE A 46 2.70 18.78 -2.68
C ILE A 46 3.58 18.05 -3.69
N ILE A 47 3.18 16.86 -4.11
CA ILE A 47 3.96 16.05 -5.06
C ILE A 47 3.18 15.78 -6.34
N ASN A 48 3.92 15.75 -7.45
CA ASN A 48 3.40 15.44 -8.77
C ASN A 48 3.92 14.08 -9.23
N VAL A 49 3.01 13.12 -9.38
CA VAL A 49 3.37 11.73 -9.67
C VAL A 49 2.52 11.12 -10.80
N PRO A 50 3.12 10.77 -11.94
CA PRO A 50 2.49 9.83 -12.84
C PRO A 50 2.61 8.41 -12.28
N TYR A 51 1.56 7.62 -12.46
CA TYR A 51 1.49 6.25 -11.95
C TYR A 51 0.79 5.29 -12.90
N VAL A 52 1.07 4.01 -12.69
CA VAL A 52 0.33 2.88 -13.24
C VAL A 52 -0.01 1.94 -12.10
N GLY A 53 -1.31 1.69 -11.89
CA GLY A 53 -1.85 0.78 -10.90
C GLY A 53 -2.26 -0.55 -11.53
N MET A 54 -1.75 -1.64 -10.99
CA MET A 54 -2.00 -3.00 -11.44
C MET A 54 -2.51 -3.88 -10.29
N LEU A 55 -3.37 -4.84 -10.62
CA LEU A 55 -3.74 -5.95 -9.75
C LEU A 55 -2.57 -6.95 -9.63
N GLU A 56 -2.70 -7.94 -8.75
CA GLU A 56 -1.64 -8.93 -8.51
C GLU A 56 -1.27 -9.73 -9.77
N ASP A 57 -2.27 -10.02 -10.61
CA ASP A 57 -2.18 -10.72 -11.90
C ASP A 57 -1.51 -9.88 -13.01
N GLY A 58 -1.23 -8.59 -12.75
CA GLY A 58 -0.65 -7.65 -13.71
C GLY A 58 -1.68 -6.87 -14.53
N THR A 59 -2.98 -7.09 -14.33
CA THR A 59 -4.04 -6.32 -14.99
C THR A 59 -3.99 -4.87 -14.54
N GLU A 60 -3.82 -3.93 -15.47
CA GLU A 60 -3.89 -2.50 -15.19
C GLU A 60 -5.35 -2.09 -14.89
N PHE A 61 -5.59 -1.47 -13.73
CA PHE A 61 -6.92 -0.95 -13.37
C PHE A 61 -7.02 0.58 -13.51
N ASP A 62 -5.89 1.28 -13.38
CA ASP A 62 -5.82 2.73 -13.53
C ASP A 62 -4.41 3.21 -13.89
N SER A 63 -4.32 4.29 -14.66
CA SER A 63 -3.06 4.91 -15.06
C SER A 63 -3.27 6.39 -15.28
N SER A 64 -2.36 7.21 -14.75
CA SER A 64 -2.38 8.65 -15.04
C SER A 64 -1.76 8.96 -16.42
N ARG A 65 -0.92 8.05 -16.94
CA ARG A 65 -0.24 8.21 -18.24
C ARG A 65 -1.23 8.20 -19.39
N SER A 66 -2.26 7.34 -19.32
CA SER A 66 -3.32 7.30 -20.33
C SER A 66 -4.14 8.59 -20.40
N ARG A 67 -4.20 9.34 -19.30
CA ARG A 67 -4.89 10.63 -19.18
C ARG A 67 -4.00 11.84 -19.48
N ASN A 68 -2.71 11.62 -19.72
CA ASN A 68 -1.69 12.64 -19.94
C ASN A 68 -1.67 13.76 -18.88
N ASN A 69 -2.12 13.45 -17.67
CA ASN A 69 -2.18 14.39 -16.55
C ASN A 69 -1.63 13.69 -15.31
N PRO A 70 -0.50 14.14 -14.75
CA PRO A 70 0.03 13.60 -13.51
C PRO A 70 -0.95 13.81 -12.34
N PHE A 71 -0.85 12.95 -11.32
CA PHE A 71 -1.66 13.09 -10.13
C PHE A 71 -0.94 13.98 -9.11
N ILE A 72 -1.65 14.97 -8.58
CA ILE A 72 -1.12 15.97 -7.64
C ILE A 72 -1.88 15.83 -6.33
N PHE A 73 -1.16 15.70 -5.23
CA PHE A 73 -1.73 15.59 -3.89
C PHE A 73 -0.72 16.00 -2.82
N THR A 74 -1.19 16.21 -1.59
CA THR A 74 -0.34 16.51 -0.43
C THR A 74 0.09 15.22 0.27
N LEU A 75 1.40 14.97 0.34
CA LEU A 75 1.96 13.72 0.86
C LEU A 75 1.77 13.60 2.39
N GLY A 76 1.30 12.44 2.85
CA GLY A 76 1.23 12.11 4.28
C GLY A 76 0.05 12.76 5.01
N MET A 77 -0.94 13.27 4.27
CA MET A 77 -2.13 13.95 4.80
C MET A 77 -3.41 13.11 4.73
N GLY A 78 -3.33 11.83 4.35
CA GLY A 78 -4.48 10.94 4.25
C GLY A 78 -5.41 11.24 3.06
N GLN A 79 -4.93 11.98 2.06
CA GLN A 79 -5.66 12.24 0.81
C GLN A 79 -5.65 11.02 -0.13
N VAL A 80 -4.70 10.10 0.05
CA VAL A 80 -4.50 8.90 -0.73
C VAL A 80 -4.47 7.66 0.18
N ILE A 81 -4.42 6.47 -0.42
CA ILE A 81 -4.28 5.23 0.35
C ILE A 81 -3.01 5.24 1.21
N LYS A 82 -3.07 4.61 2.39
CA LYS A 82 -1.98 4.63 3.37
C LYS A 82 -0.64 4.14 2.80
N GLY A 83 -0.68 3.18 1.88
CA GLY A 83 0.52 2.66 1.22
C GLY A 83 1.25 3.71 0.38
N TRP A 84 0.55 4.68 -0.20
CA TRP A 84 1.17 5.80 -0.90
C TRP A 84 1.78 6.81 0.07
N ASP A 85 1.02 7.19 1.10
CA ASP A 85 1.51 8.12 2.14
C ASP A 85 2.79 7.62 2.82
N GLN A 86 2.93 6.30 2.99
CA GLN A 86 4.12 5.68 3.55
C GLN A 86 5.21 5.40 2.50
N GLY A 87 4.82 4.97 1.29
CA GLY A 87 5.74 4.47 0.26
C GLY A 87 6.48 5.56 -0.52
N LEU A 88 5.95 6.78 -0.53
CA LEU A 88 6.45 7.90 -1.33
C LEU A 88 7.27 8.92 -0.52
N LEU A 89 7.51 8.66 0.77
CA LEU A 89 8.42 9.44 1.59
C LEU A 89 9.88 9.23 1.16
N ASN A 90 10.71 10.25 1.35
CA ASN A 90 12.13 10.23 1.05
C ASN A 90 12.44 9.86 -0.43
N MET A 91 11.60 10.30 -1.37
CA MET A 91 11.85 10.20 -2.81
C MET A 91 12.52 11.46 -3.32
N CYS A 92 13.36 11.29 -4.33
CA CYS A 92 13.95 12.39 -5.08
C CYS A 92 13.14 12.65 -6.37
N GLU A 93 13.13 13.89 -6.86
CA GLU A 93 12.61 14.16 -8.21
C GLU A 93 13.38 13.33 -9.27
N GLY A 94 12.66 12.74 -10.21
CA GLY A 94 13.17 11.80 -11.21
C GLY A 94 13.31 10.35 -10.72
N GLU A 95 13.10 10.07 -9.43
CA GLU A 95 13.09 8.71 -8.89
C GLU A 95 11.82 7.95 -9.30
N GLN A 96 11.98 6.67 -9.61
CA GLN A 96 10.85 5.77 -9.88
C GLN A 96 10.82 4.65 -8.85
N ARG A 97 9.62 4.35 -8.33
CA ARG A 97 9.37 3.27 -7.38
C ARG A 97 8.30 2.32 -7.87
N ARG A 98 8.40 1.08 -7.39
CA ARG A 98 7.34 0.08 -7.42
C ARG A 98 6.90 -0.17 -5.98
N LEU A 99 5.63 0.11 -5.69
CA LEU A 99 5.02 -0.22 -4.40
C LEU A 99 4.19 -1.50 -4.55
N ALA A 100 4.39 -2.47 -3.67
CA ALA A 100 3.42 -3.55 -3.47
C ALA A 100 2.69 -3.28 -2.16
N ILE A 101 1.40 -2.99 -2.27
CA ILE A 101 0.57 -2.45 -1.19
C ILE A 101 -0.45 -3.52 -0.80
N PRO A 102 -0.40 -4.05 0.43
CA PRO A 102 -1.42 -4.98 0.94
C PRO A 102 -2.78 -4.29 0.98
N SER A 103 -3.86 -5.08 0.93
CA SER A 103 -5.24 -4.58 0.94
C SER A 103 -5.51 -3.60 2.08
N ASP A 104 -5.04 -3.89 3.31
CA ASP A 104 -5.22 -3.04 4.50
C ASP A 104 -4.60 -1.64 4.42
N LEU A 105 -3.57 -1.49 3.56
CA LEU A 105 -2.95 -0.19 3.26
C LEU A 105 -3.45 0.41 1.94
N ALA A 106 -4.35 -0.29 1.25
CA ALA A 106 -5.03 0.10 0.03
C ALA A 106 -6.54 0.33 0.29
N TYR A 107 -7.41 -0.52 -0.28
CA TYR A 107 -8.87 -0.39 -0.21
C TYR A 107 -9.56 -1.40 0.73
N GLY A 108 -8.77 -2.23 1.42
CA GLY A 108 -9.22 -3.20 2.42
C GLY A 108 -10.26 -4.19 1.92
N ILE A 109 -11.05 -4.72 2.86
CA ILE A 109 -12.09 -5.73 2.61
C ILE A 109 -13.21 -5.18 1.70
N SER A 110 -13.42 -3.87 1.65
CA SER A 110 -14.45 -3.27 0.80
C SER A 110 -14.04 -3.22 -0.68
N GLY A 111 -12.73 -3.17 -0.98
CA GLY A 111 -12.23 -2.92 -2.32
C GLY A 111 -12.69 -1.54 -2.87
N SER A 112 -12.68 -1.41 -4.20
CA SER A 112 -13.23 -0.25 -4.91
C SER A 112 -13.89 -0.71 -6.22
N PRO A 113 -15.16 -1.13 -6.16
CA PRO A 113 -15.89 -1.60 -7.34
C PRO A 113 -16.00 -0.53 -8.45
N PRO A 114 -16.06 -0.92 -9.73
CA PRO A 114 -15.99 -2.29 -10.24
C PRO A 114 -14.57 -2.80 -10.48
N LYS A 115 -13.54 -1.96 -10.29
CA LYS A 115 -12.19 -2.23 -10.78
C LYS A 115 -11.30 -2.98 -9.80
N ILE A 116 -11.48 -2.74 -8.50
CA ILE A 116 -10.65 -3.30 -7.44
C ILE A 116 -11.56 -4.19 -6.57
N PRO A 117 -11.37 -5.51 -6.59
CA PRO A 117 -12.12 -6.41 -5.72
C PRO A 117 -11.82 -6.17 -4.23
N PRO A 118 -12.69 -6.67 -3.34
CA PRO A 118 -12.38 -6.86 -1.93
C PRO A 118 -11.02 -7.49 -1.66
N ASP A 119 -10.35 -7.07 -0.58
CA ASP A 119 -9.17 -7.71 0.00
C ASP A 119 -8.04 -8.00 -1.00
N THR A 120 -7.82 -7.08 -1.94
CA THR A 120 -6.84 -7.23 -3.02
C THR A 120 -5.61 -6.37 -2.78
N SER A 121 -4.41 -6.96 -2.89
CA SER A 121 -3.16 -6.19 -2.90
C SER A 121 -2.96 -5.52 -4.26
N LEU A 122 -2.33 -4.35 -4.24
CA LEU A 122 -2.11 -3.55 -5.44
C LEU A 122 -0.63 -3.33 -5.70
N LYS A 123 -0.26 -3.28 -6.98
CA LYS A 123 1.09 -2.91 -7.42
C LYS A 123 1.01 -1.55 -8.10
N PHE A 124 1.86 -0.62 -7.69
CA PHE A 124 1.95 0.69 -8.31
C PHE A 124 3.35 0.99 -8.79
N ASP A 125 3.48 1.33 -10.07
CA ASP A 125 4.68 1.96 -10.60
C ASP A 125 4.48 3.47 -10.58
N ILE A 126 5.34 4.18 -9.86
CA ILE A 126 5.21 5.62 -9.59
C ILE A 126 6.52 6.30 -9.92
N GLU A 127 6.45 7.47 -10.54
CA GLU A 127 7.59 8.35 -10.78
C GLU A 127 7.33 9.67 -10.08
N LEU A 128 8.33 10.22 -9.40
CA LEU A 128 8.21 11.54 -8.78
C LEU A 128 8.73 12.59 -9.76
N LEU A 129 7.85 13.42 -10.31
CA LEU A 129 8.26 14.46 -11.26
C LEU A 129 8.65 15.76 -10.58
N LYS A 130 7.93 16.13 -9.51
CA LYS A 130 8.13 17.41 -8.83
C LYS A 130 7.72 17.34 -7.37
N ILE A 131 8.47 18.03 -6.53
CA ILE A 131 8.20 18.32 -5.13
C ILE A 131 7.99 19.83 -5.01
N GLU A 132 6.85 20.22 -4.47
CA GLU A 132 6.57 21.58 -4.02
C GLU A 132 6.57 21.53 -2.49
N PRO A 133 7.68 21.94 -1.85
CA PRO A 133 7.81 21.85 -0.40
C PRO A 133 6.70 22.63 0.29
N GLU A 134 6.18 22.08 1.39
CA GLU A 134 5.33 22.87 2.28
C GLU A 134 6.15 24.11 2.70
N ALA A 135 5.64 25.30 2.38
CA ALA A 135 6.26 26.54 2.83
C ALA A 135 6.19 26.54 4.36
N ASP A 136 7.35 26.52 5.00
CA ASP A 136 7.44 26.68 6.46
C ASP A 136 6.84 28.06 6.81
N LEU A 137 5.55 28.10 7.17
CA LEU A 137 4.84 29.30 7.64
C LEU A 137 5.24 29.66 9.07
#